data_AF-A0A497KCU7-F1
#
_entry.id   AF-A0A497KCU7-F1
#
_cell.length_a   1.000
_cell.length_b   1.000
_cell.length_c   1.000
_cell.angle_alpha   90.00
_cell.angle_beta   90.00
_cell.angle_gamma   90.00
#
_symmetry.space_group_name_H-M   'P 1'
#
loop_
_entity.id
_entity.type
_entity.pdbx_description
1 polymer ?
#
loop_
_entity_poly.entity_id
_entity_poly.type
_entity_poly.pdbx_seq_one_letter_code
_entity_poly.pdbx_strand_id
1 'polypeptide(L)'
;TLHDGSIPQLLDIVEIGLEVPRPAVHQQENWLVDGTLWRLIRRPGTEEEINVIWEHVIEDLLLFGNSWDRVHENEDVNCSLAVVRVRDLRWRITTSYMGKRQTRSLFTFGNIQYDLVVTDCIIEQNLGSLDYGIHPVKSEPGYTPYQEVLLTISLGEPLKGYCYKLVAGVIPLSRSRQNLGSLL
;
A
#
# COMPACT_ATOMS: atom_id res chain seq x y z
N THR A 1 -18.48 2.28 -3.71
CA THR A 1 -18.90 1.00 -3.08
C THR A 1 -19.43 0.09 -4.16
N LEU A 2 -19.46 -1.22 -3.90
CA LEU A 2 -20.08 -2.17 -4.83
C LEU A 2 -21.59 -1.91 -4.94
N HIS A 3 -22.21 -2.46 -6.00
CA HIS A 3 -23.64 -2.30 -6.26
C HIS A 3 -24.53 -2.70 -5.06
N ASP A 4 -24.10 -3.67 -4.24
CA ASP A 4 -24.82 -4.13 -3.04
C ASP A 4 -24.50 -3.32 -1.77
N GLY A 5 -23.72 -2.25 -1.87
CA GLY A 5 -23.29 -1.42 -0.75
C GLY A 5 -22.10 -1.96 0.03
N SER A 6 -21.60 -3.16 -0.30
CA SER A 6 -20.39 -3.69 0.33
C SER A 6 -19.12 -2.97 -0.16
N ILE A 7 -18.07 -3.05 0.64
CA ILE A 7 -16.74 -2.51 0.32
C ILE A 7 -15.94 -3.62 -0.38
N PRO A 8 -15.19 -3.31 -1.46
CA PRO A 8 -14.28 -4.27 -2.05
C PRO A 8 -13.29 -4.82 -1.02
N GLN A 9 -12.96 -6.10 -1.16
CA GLN A 9 -11.99 -6.80 -0.33
C GLN A 9 -10.65 -6.86 -1.06
N LEU A 10 -9.58 -7.12 -0.30
CA LEU A 10 -8.25 -7.28 -0.86
C LEU A 10 -8.25 -8.39 -1.94
N LEU A 11 -7.66 -8.09 -3.10
CA LEU A 11 -7.62 -8.96 -4.29
C LEU A 11 -8.96 -9.21 -4.99
N ASP A 12 -10.00 -8.43 -4.69
CA ASP A 12 -11.19 -8.38 -5.57
C ASP A 12 -10.82 -7.80 -6.95
N ILE A 13 -11.45 -8.35 -7.99
CA ILE A 13 -11.45 -7.73 -9.32
C ILE A 13 -12.72 -6.93 -9.45
N VAL A 14 -12.55 -5.61 -9.53
CA VAL A 14 -13.64 -4.65 -9.66
C VAL A 14 -13.51 -3.88 -10.96
N GLU A 15 -14.64 -3.64 -11.61
CA GLU A 15 -14.74 -2.71 -12.72
C GLU A 15 -15.28 -1.37 -12.21
N ILE A 16 -14.59 -0.29 -12.59
CA ILE A 16 -14.89 1.08 -12.21
C ILE A 16 -14.95 1.92 -13.48
N GLY A 17 -16.02 2.72 -13.65
CA GLY A 17 -16.11 3.67 -14.76
C GLY A 17 -15.22 4.89 -14.52
N LEU A 18 -14.46 5.25 -15.56
CA LEU A 18 -13.55 6.40 -15.56
C LEU A 18 -14.01 7.38 -16.64
N GLU A 19 -14.02 8.68 -16.31
CA GLU A 19 -14.45 9.74 -17.21
C GLU A 19 -13.24 10.31 -17.98
N VAL A 20 -12.34 10.99 -17.28
CA VAL A 20 -11.17 11.65 -17.89
C VAL A 20 -9.96 11.64 -16.96
N PRO A 21 -8.72 11.63 -17.50
CA PRO A 21 -7.52 11.87 -16.71
C PRO A 21 -7.59 13.23 -15.99
N ARG A 22 -7.17 13.26 -14.73
CA ARG A 22 -7.07 14.45 -13.88
C ARG A 22 -5.73 14.46 -13.13
N PRO A 23 -4.60 14.48 -13.83
CA PRO A 23 -3.28 14.45 -13.20
C PRO A 23 -3.05 15.71 -12.35
N ALA A 24 -2.36 15.53 -11.23
CA ALA A 24 -1.70 16.60 -10.47
C ALA A 24 -0.18 16.41 -10.55
N VAL A 25 0.59 17.44 -10.18
CA VAL A 25 2.07 17.38 -10.19
C VAL A 25 2.59 16.18 -9.40
N HIS A 26 2.02 15.95 -8.22
CA HIS A 26 2.39 14.87 -7.29
C HIS A 26 1.61 13.56 -7.51
N GLN A 27 0.63 13.53 -8.42
CA GLN A 27 -0.26 12.38 -8.69
C GLN A 27 -0.65 12.36 -10.18
N GLN A 28 0.30 11.97 -11.02
CA GLN A 28 0.13 11.99 -12.47
C GLN A 28 -0.86 10.92 -12.97
N GLU A 29 -1.10 9.88 -12.16
CA GLU A 29 -1.97 8.76 -12.51
C GLU A 29 -3.44 9.01 -12.19
N ASN A 30 -3.82 10.18 -11.66
CA ASN A 30 -5.19 10.42 -11.22
C ASN A 30 -6.21 10.43 -12.37
N TRP A 31 -7.37 9.80 -12.13
CA TRP A 31 -8.54 9.79 -13.00
C TRP A 31 -9.79 10.23 -12.25
N LEU A 32 -10.71 10.87 -12.98
CA LEU A 32 -12.05 11.14 -12.47
C LEU A 32 -12.93 9.90 -12.67
N VAL A 33 -13.53 9.40 -11.59
CA VAL A 33 -14.53 8.31 -11.62
C VAL A 33 -15.86 8.89 -12.10
N ASP A 34 -16.51 8.23 -13.06
CA ASP A 34 -17.72 8.73 -13.76
C ASP A 34 -19.04 8.62 -12.96
N GLY A 35 -18.95 8.19 -11.69
CA GLY A 35 -20.09 8.00 -10.80
C GLY A 35 -20.86 6.69 -11.00
N THR A 36 -20.44 5.83 -11.94
CA THR A 36 -21.03 4.49 -12.06
C THR A 36 -20.76 3.63 -10.82
N LEU A 37 -21.73 2.78 -10.47
CA LEU A 37 -21.56 1.85 -9.37
C LEU A 37 -20.48 0.83 -9.72
N TRP A 38 -19.59 0.56 -8.76
CA TRP A 38 -18.51 -0.40 -8.96
C TRP A 38 -19.10 -1.80 -9.10
N ARG A 39 -18.65 -2.53 -10.11
CA ARG A 39 -19.12 -3.88 -10.39
C ARG A 39 -18.07 -4.89 -9.93
N LEU A 40 -18.45 -5.76 -9.00
CA LEU A 40 -17.62 -6.89 -8.63
C LEU A 40 -17.61 -7.90 -9.79
N ILE A 41 -16.44 -8.12 -10.37
CA ILE A 41 -16.23 -9.12 -11.42
C ILE A 41 -15.89 -10.47 -10.78
N ARG A 42 -15.01 -10.45 -9.75
CA ARG A 42 -14.57 -11.67 -9.07
C ARG A 42 -14.06 -11.41 -7.65
N ARG A 43 -14.27 -12.39 -6.79
CA ARG A 43 -13.80 -12.42 -5.40
C ARG A 43 -13.37 -13.85 -5.02
N PRO A 44 -12.07 -14.11 -4.75
CA PRO A 44 -10.92 -13.29 -5.13
C PRO A 44 -10.66 -13.34 -6.65
N GLY A 45 -9.73 -12.52 -7.15
CA GLY A 45 -9.17 -12.67 -8.50
C GLY A 45 -8.54 -14.05 -8.74
N THR A 46 -8.34 -14.42 -10.01
CA THR A 46 -7.60 -15.64 -10.37
C THR A 46 -6.11 -15.50 -10.05
N GLU A 47 -5.38 -16.62 -10.10
CA GLU A 47 -3.92 -16.60 -9.88
C GLU A 47 -3.22 -15.69 -10.90
N GLU A 48 -3.64 -15.72 -12.16
CA GLU A 48 -3.10 -14.87 -13.23
C GLU A 48 -3.37 -13.38 -12.96
N GLU A 49 -4.60 -13.04 -12.53
CA GLU A 49 -4.97 -11.65 -12.23
C GLU A 49 -4.20 -11.10 -11.02
N ILE A 50 -3.99 -11.93 -10.01
CA ILE A 50 -3.19 -11.57 -8.83
C ILE A 50 -1.70 -11.49 -9.19
N ASN A 51 -1.22 -12.33 -10.11
CA ASN A 51 0.19 -12.32 -10.52
C ASN A 51 0.63 -11.01 -11.18
N VAL A 52 -0.29 -10.24 -11.76
CA VAL A 52 -0.01 -8.89 -12.28
C VAL A 52 0.59 -7.98 -11.20
N ILE A 53 0.25 -8.17 -9.92
CA ILE A 53 0.85 -7.40 -8.82
C ILE A 53 2.37 -7.62 -8.78
N TRP A 54 2.83 -8.86 -8.95
CA TRP A 54 4.26 -9.20 -8.95
C TRP A 54 5.02 -8.54 -10.09
N GLU A 55 4.38 -8.38 -11.25
CA GLU A 55 4.96 -7.72 -12.43
C GLU A 55 5.16 -6.21 -12.22
N HIS A 56 4.42 -5.62 -11.28
CA HIS A 56 4.46 -4.18 -10.97
C HIS A 56 5.16 -3.88 -9.63
N VAL A 57 5.80 -4.86 -9.01
CA VAL A 57 6.62 -4.61 -7.82
C VAL A 57 7.84 -3.79 -8.23
N ILE A 58 7.99 -2.63 -7.58
CA ILE A 58 9.15 -1.76 -7.76
C ILE A 58 10.32 -2.29 -6.91
N GLU A 59 11.45 -2.50 -7.56
CA GLU A 59 12.71 -2.98 -6.96
C GLU A 59 13.80 -1.88 -6.94
N ASP A 60 13.42 -0.64 -6.64
CA ASP A 60 14.34 0.49 -6.51
C ASP A 60 15.10 0.50 -5.16
N LEU A 61 16.12 1.35 -5.04
CA LEU A 61 16.88 1.61 -3.81
C LEU A 61 16.16 2.59 -2.88
N LEU A 62 15.36 3.51 -3.44
CA LEU A 62 14.72 4.62 -2.72
C LEU A 62 13.25 4.76 -3.12
N LEU A 63 12.35 4.89 -2.15
CA LEU A 63 10.95 5.19 -2.42
C LEU A 63 10.82 6.60 -3.00
N PHE A 64 10.29 6.72 -4.22
CA PHE A 64 10.09 8.00 -4.91
C PHE A 64 11.36 8.85 -4.97
N GLY A 65 12.52 8.21 -5.22
CA GLY A 65 13.78 8.90 -5.47
C GLY A 65 14.53 9.41 -4.24
N ASN A 66 13.99 9.28 -3.01
CA ASN A 66 14.70 9.70 -1.80
C ASN A 66 14.45 8.83 -0.54
N SER A 67 15.28 9.00 0.49
CA SER A 67 15.22 8.22 1.74
C SER A 67 14.31 8.83 2.81
N TRP A 68 13.73 10.00 2.57
CA TRP A 68 12.91 10.70 3.56
C TRP A 68 11.48 10.13 3.62
N ASP A 69 10.73 10.54 4.63
CA ASP A 69 9.30 10.23 4.77
C ASP A 69 8.40 11.07 3.85
N ARG A 70 9.01 11.92 3.00
CA ARG A 70 8.32 12.88 2.14
C ARG A 70 9.15 13.23 0.91
N VAL A 71 8.51 13.80 -0.09
CA VAL A 71 9.12 14.46 -1.26
C VAL A 71 8.68 15.92 -1.28
N HIS A 72 9.46 16.81 -1.89
CA HIS A 72 9.01 18.20 -2.07
C HIS A 72 7.86 18.23 -3.10
N GLU A 73 6.86 19.10 -2.92
CA GLU A 73 5.67 19.11 -3.80
C GLU A 73 5.97 19.42 -5.29
N ASN A 74 7.09 20.10 -5.53
CA ASN A 74 7.59 20.44 -6.87
C ASN A 74 8.67 19.46 -7.38
N GLU A 75 8.93 18.38 -6.65
CA GLU A 75 9.88 17.36 -7.07
C GLU A 75 9.25 16.52 -8.17
N ASP A 76 9.98 16.29 -9.27
CA ASP A 76 9.50 15.50 -10.39
C ASP A 76 9.59 14.01 -10.03
N VAL A 77 8.45 13.44 -9.63
CA VAL A 77 8.33 12.03 -9.28
C VAL A 77 7.68 11.28 -10.44
N ASN A 78 8.30 10.18 -10.88
CA ASN A 78 7.81 9.36 -12.00
C ASN A 78 6.48 8.66 -11.69
N CYS A 79 6.19 8.45 -10.41
CA CYS A 79 4.93 7.87 -9.96
C CYS A 79 4.57 8.36 -8.56
N SER A 80 3.28 8.32 -8.24
CA SER A 80 2.76 8.67 -6.91
C SER A 80 2.32 7.46 -6.08
N LEU A 81 2.34 6.28 -6.69
CA LEU A 81 1.96 5.01 -6.11
C LEU A 81 3.01 3.95 -6.45
N ALA A 82 3.40 3.16 -5.45
CA ALA A 82 4.41 2.12 -5.59
C ALA A 82 3.99 0.87 -4.82
N VAL A 83 3.97 -0.28 -5.49
CA VAL A 83 3.90 -1.58 -4.81
C VAL A 83 5.32 -2.06 -4.60
N VAL A 84 5.69 -2.35 -3.35
CA VAL A 84 7.08 -2.69 -3.01
C VAL A 84 7.17 -3.94 -2.15
N ARG A 85 8.20 -4.75 -2.41
CA ARG A 85 8.62 -5.81 -1.49
C ARG A 85 9.49 -5.20 -0.40
N VAL A 86 9.16 -5.46 0.85
CA VAL A 86 9.89 -4.92 2.01
C VAL A 86 10.45 -6.03 2.89
N ARG A 87 11.43 -5.68 3.72
CA ARG A 87 12.02 -6.56 4.74
C ARG A 87 11.76 -6.00 6.14
N ASP A 88 11.91 -6.84 7.15
CA ASP A 88 11.88 -6.46 8.57
C ASP A 88 10.62 -5.69 9.02
N LEU A 89 9.49 -5.95 8.35
CA LEU A 89 8.22 -5.29 8.61
C LEU A 89 7.77 -5.50 10.08
N ARG A 90 7.47 -4.38 10.74
CA ARG A 90 6.94 -4.31 12.11
C ARG A 90 5.92 -3.18 12.19
N TRP A 91 4.97 -3.31 13.10
CA TRP A 91 3.97 -2.29 13.37
C TRP A 91 4.42 -1.44 14.55
N ARG A 92 4.22 -0.12 14.49
CA ARG A 92 4.40 0.76 15.63
C ARG A 92 3.10 1.46 15.95
N ILE A 93 2.59 1.23 17.16
CA ILE A 93 1.46 1.96 17.73
C ILE A 93 2.02 3.14 18.52
N THR A 94 1.70 4.35 18.09
CA THR A 94 2.22 5.60 18.66
C THR A 94 1.16 6.69 18.68
N THR A 95 1.55 7.89 19.08
CA THR A 95 0.71 9.09 19.07
C THR A 95 1.22 10.03 17.99
N SER A 96 0.31 10.49 17.12
CA SER A 96 0.58 11.55 16.15
C SER A 96 0.90 12.87 16.86
N TYR A 97 1.45 13.84 16.12
CA TYR A 97 1.69 15.19 16.64
C TYR A 97 0.42 15.88 17.18
N MET A 98 -0.77 15.44 16.73
CA MET A 98 -2.07 15.94 17.18
C MET A 98 -2.60 15.23 18.44
N GLY A 99 -1.82 14.35 19.07
CA GLY A 99 -2.27 13.61 20.25
C GLY A 99 -3.20 12.42 19.94
N LYS A 100 -3.42 12.08 18.66
CA LYS A 100 -4.27 10.94 18.25
C LYS A 100 -3.44 9.67 18.12
N ARG A 101 -3.98 8.52 18.52
CA ARG A 101 -3.39 7.19 18.26
C ARG A 101 -3.13 7.06 16.75
N GLN A 102 -1.96 6.54 16.40
CA GLN A 102 -1.50 6.39 15.02
C GLN A 102 -0.80 5.04 14.86
N THR A 103 -1.20 4.31 13.83
CA THR A 103 -0.52 3.10 13.37
C THR A 103 0.54 3.48 12.35
N ARG A 104 1.75 2.93 12.51
CA ARG A 104 2.88 3.14 11.60
C ARG A 104 3.51 1.82 11.22
N SER A 105 4.10 1.78 10.02
CA SER A 105 4.83 0.66 9.49
C SER A 105 6.32 0.97 9.55
N LEU A 106 7.07 0.10 10.23
CA LEU A 106 8.53 0.11 10.26
C LEU A 106 9.03 -1.00 9.35
N PHE A 107 9.83 -0.67 8.33
CA PHE A 107 10.31 -1.67 7.38
C PHE A 107 11.60 -1.22 6.70
N THR A 108 12.25 -2.14 6.03
CA THR A 108 13.43 -1.90 5.20
C THR A 108 13.06 -2.03 3.73
N PHE A 109 13.36 -1.01 2.93
CA PHE A 109 13.29 -1.04 1.47
C PHE A 109 14.62 -0.60 0.89
N GLY A 110 15.18 -1.37 -0.05
CA GLY A 110 16.59 -1.26 -0.41
C GLY A 110 17.49 -1.40 0.84
N ASN A 111 18.27 -0.36 1.13
CA ASN A 111 19.11 -0.25 2.33
C ASN A 111 18.60 0.79 3.33
N ILE A 112 17.39 1.31 3.15
CA ILE A 112 16.82 2.38 3.96
C ILE A 112 15.74 1.82 4.89
N GLN A 113 15.80 2.26 6.15
CA GLN A 113 14.72 2.03 7.11
C GLN A 113 13.69 3.13 6.99
N TYR A 114 12.45 2.72 6.74
CA TYR A 114 11.30 3.59 6.67
C TYR A 114 10.42 3.40 7.90
N ASP A 115 9.80 4.50 8.29
CA ASP A 115 8.84 4.60 9.37
C ASP A 115 7.71 5.47 8.88
N LEU A 116 6.68 4.87 8.30
CA LEU A 116 5.62 5.57 7.59
C LEU A 116 4.27 5.38 8.27
N VAL A 117 3.39 6.36 8.13
CA VAL A 117 2.01 6.27 8.62
C VAL A 117 1.25 5.24 7.79
N VAL A 118 0.45 4.40 8.45
CA VAL A 118 -0.48 3.48 7.79
C VAL A 118 -1.84 4.15 7.70
N THR A 119 -2.43 4.15 6.50
CA THR A 119 -3.78 4.68 6.24
C THR A 119 -4.74 3.62 5.73
N ASP A 120 -4.30 2.37 5.66
CA ASP A 120 -5.14 1.22 5.37
C ASP A 120 -6.09 0.98 6.57
N CYS A 121 -7.39 1.21 6.34
CA CYS A 121 -8.40 1.17 7.39
C CYS A 121 -8.58 -0.23 8.01
N ILE A 122 -8.37 -1.29 7.24
CA ILE A 122 -8.47 -2.67 7.73
C ILE A 122 -7.30 -2.96 8.67
N ILE A 123 -6.09 -2.53 8.30
CA ILE A 123 -4.90 -2.67 9.13
C ILE A 123 -5.01 -1.84 10.40
N GLU A 124 -5.49 -0.60 10.30
CA GLU A 124 -5.73 0.25 11.47
C GLU A 124 -6.73 -0.38 12.45
N GLN A 125 -7.82 -0.96 11.93
CA GLN A 125 -8.82 -1.67 12.71
C GLN A 125 -8.23 -2.92 13.38
N ASN A 126 -7.54 -3.76 12.60
CA ASN A 126 -6.96 -5.02 13.06
C ASN A 126 -5.93 -4.81 14.18
N LEU A 127 -5.14 -3.75 14.09
CA LEU A 127 -4.11 -3.40 15.08
C LEU A 127 -4.64 -2.44 16.15
N GLY A 128 -5.92 -2.08 16.12
CA GLY A 128 -6.52 -1.05 16.97
C GLY A 128 -6.50 -1.36 18.47
N SER A 129 -6.51 -2.65 18.83
CA SER A 129 -6.49 -3.13 20.22
C SER A 129 -5.09 -3.29 20.81
N LEU A 130 -4.04 -3.17 20.00
CA LEU A 130 -2.66 -3.29 20.47
C LEU A 130 -2.24 -2.07 21.31
N ASP A 131 -1.45 -2.34 22.35
CA ASP A 131 -0.82 -1.31 23.18
C ASP A 131 0.20 -0.48 22.39
N TYR A 132 0.55 0.68 22.94
CA TYR A 132 1.65 1.50 22.43
C TYR A 132 2.97 0.72 22.41
N GLY A 133 3.73 0.84 21.32
CA GLY A 133 5.00 0.13 21.17
C GLY A 133 5.21 -0.44 19.78
N ILE A 134 6.24 -1.28 19.66
CA ILE A 134 6.59 -1.99 18.41
C ILE A 134 6.12 -3.43 18.50
N HIS A 135 5.40 -3.88 17.48
CA HIS A 135 4.79 -5.20 17.37
C HIS A 135 5.29 -5.91 16.11
N PRO A 136 5.44 -7.24 16.15
CA PRO A 136 5.85 -8.01 14.98
C PRO A 136 4.75 -8.01 13.90
N VAL A 137 5.13 -8.27 12.64
CA VAL A 137 4.18 -8.33 11.51
C VAL A 137 2.98 -9.26 11.78
N LYS A 138 3.22 -10.41 12.43
CA LYS A 138 2.22 -11.42 12.80
C LYS A 138 1.15 -10.95 13.80
N SER A 139 1.26 -9.74 14.35
CA SER A 139 0.19 -9.16 15.14
C SER A 139 -1.01 -8.73 14.28
N GLU A 140 -0.85 -8.69 12.96
CA GLU A 140 -1.93 -8.56 11.98
C GLU A 140 -2.64 -9.93 11.82
N PRO A 141 -3.97 -10.02 12.01
CA PRO A 141 -4.73 -11.25 11.87
C PRO A 141 -4.84 -11.75 10.43
N GLY A 142 -4.45 -13.00 10.21
CA GLY A 142 -4.56 -13.65 8.90
C GLY A 142 -3.21 -13.83 8.20
N TYR A 143 -2.12 -13.32 8.77
CA TYR A 143 -0.78 -13.53 8.25
C TYR A 143 -0.27 -14.91 8.63
N THR A 144 0.11 -15.67 7.61
CA THR A 144 0.84 -16.93 7.79
C THR A 144 2.35 -16.69 7.75
N PRO A 145 3.17 -17.50 8.43
CA PRO A 145 4.63 -17.34 8.43
C PRO A 145 5.31 -17.43 7.05
N TYR A 146 4.60 -17.92 6.02
CA TYR A 146 5.15 -18.17 4.68
C TYR A 146 4.67 -17.16 3.63
N GLN A 147 3.85 -16.17 4.02
CA GLN A 147 3.40 -15.12 3.11
C GLN A 147 4.46 -14.02 3.01
N GLU A 148 4.74 -13.62 1.78
CA GLU A 148 5.41 -12.36 1.52
C GLU A 148 4.41 -11.23 1.71
N VAL A 149 4.90 -10.08 2.19
CA VAL A 149 4.07 -8.91 2.42
C VAL A 149 4.56 -7.81 1.51
N LEU A 150 3.70 -7.39 0.59
CA LEU A 150 3.92 -6.20 -0.21
C LEU A 150 3.24 -5.01 0.44
N LEU A 151 3.86 -3.84 0.32
CA LEU A 151 3.24 -2.59 0.73
C LEU A 151 2.90 -1.78 -0.51
N THR A 152 1.70 -1.19 -0.52
CA THR A 152 1.38 -0.09 -1.43
C THR A 152 1.73 1.20 -0.73
N ILE A 153 2.76 1.89 -1.22
CA ILE A 153 3.18 3.21 -0.74
C ILE A 153 2.56 4.26 -1.65
N SER A 154 1.92 5.28 -1.09
CA SER A 154 1.40 6.43 -1.83
C SER A 154 2.04 7.74 -1.37
N LEU A 155 2.05 8.72 -2.27
CA LEU A 155 2.27 10.12 -1.94
C LEU A 155 0.93 10.79 -1.62
N GLY A 156 0.83 11.32 -0.41
CA GLY A 156 -0.32 12.13 0.01
C GLY A 156 -0.33 13.52 -0.63
N GLU A 157 -1.42 14.24 -0.38
CA GLU A 157 -1.55 15.65 -0.77
C GLU A 157 -0.45 16.53 -0.15
N PRO A 158 -0.04 17.62 -0.85
CA PRO A 158 0.91 18.58 -0.30
C PRO A 158 0.45 19.15 1.04
N LEU A 159 1.31 19.03 2.04
CA LEU A 159 1.13 19.63 3.35
C LEU A 159 2.41 20.37 3.75
N LYS A 160 2.33 21.71 3.82
CA LYS A 160 3.47 22.59 4.12
C LYS A 160 4.66 22.41 3.16
N GLY A 161 4.38 22.27 1.87
CA GLY A 161 5.39 22.16 0.80
C GLY A 161 5.90 20.75 0.50
N TYR A 162 5.31 19.72 1.13
CA TYR A 162 5.76 18.34 0.98
C TYR A 162 4.61 17.36 0.82
N CYS A 163 4.82 16.35 -0.02
CA CYS A 163 3.95 15.17 -0.12
C CYS A 163 4.55 14.06 0.74
N TYR A 164 3.80 13.58 1.73
CA TYR A 164 4.27 12.55 2.65
C TYR A 164 4.03 11.15 2.08
N LYS A 165 4.97 10.24 2.33
CA LYS A 165 4.86 8.82 1.98
C LYS A 165 4.00 8.11 3.02
N LEU A 166 3.02 7.37 2.55
CA LEU A 166 2.03 6.67 3.39
C LEU A 166 1.95 5.21 2.95
N VAL A 167 1.75 4.30 3.91
CA VAL A 167 1.35 2.92 3.58
C VAL A 167 -0.16 2.93 3.38
N ALA A 168 -0.57 2.93 2.11
CA ALA A 168 -1.97 2.99 1.70
C ALA A 168 -2.62 1.60 1.62
N GLY A 169 -1.82 0.55 1.48
CA GLY A 169 -2.30 -0.82 1.42
C GLY A 169 -1.24 -1.82 1.87
N VAL A 170 -1.70 -2.94 2.43
CA VAL A 170 -0.84 -4.03 2.86
C VAL A 170 -1.34 -5.35 2.28
N ILE A 171 -0.50 -6.00 1.47
CA ILE A 171 -0.91 -7.13 0.63
C ILE A 171 -0.12 -8.39 1.02
N PRO A 172 -0.68 -9.26 1.89
CA PRO A 172 -0.12 -10.59 2.12
C PRO A 172 -0.36 -11.48 0.90
N LEU A 173 0.72 -11.90 0.24
CA LEU A 173 0.68 -12.81 -0.90
C LEU A 173 1.45 -14.10 -0.62
N SER A 174 0.84 -15.22 -0.98
CA SER A 174 1.55 -16.50 -1.07
C SER A 174 2.24 -16.55 -2.44
N ARG A 175 3.53 -16.87 -2.49
CA ARG A 175 4.16 -17.16 -3.79
C ARG A 175 3.45 -18.36 -4.44
N SER A 176 3.11 -18.24 -5.72
CA SER A 176 2.74 -19.42 -6.50
C SER A 176 3.94 -20.35 -6.62
N ARG A 177 3.69 -21.66 -6.56
CA ARG A 177 4.73 -22.69 -6.71
C ARG A 177 5.41 -22.70 -8.09
N GLN A 178 4.87 -21.97 -9.07
CA GLN A 178 5.37 -21.99 -10.45
C GLN A 178 6.62 -21.10 -10.67
N ASN A 179 6.89 -20.13 -9.78
CA ASN A 179 8.06 -19.24 -9.89
C ASN A 179 9.35 -19.78 -9.22
N LEU A 180 9.36 -21.05 -8.80
CA LEU A 180 10.57 -21.74 -8.28
C LEU A 180 11.36 -22.50 -9.37
N GLY A 181 10.90 -22.44 -10.63
CA GLY A 181 11.40 -23.32 -11.71
C GLY A 181 12.52 -22.78 -12.61
N SER A 182 13.11 -21.61 -12.36
CA SER A 182 14.10 -21.01 -13.29
C SER A 182 15.48 -20.68 -12.70
N LEU A 183 15.81 -21.18 -11.51
CA LEU A 183 17.15 -21.07 -10.94
C LEU A 183 17.65 -22.43 -10.43
N LEU A 184 17.94 -23.33 -11.37
CA LEU A 184 18.90 -24.43 -11.22
C LEU A 184 19.74 -24.52 -12.49
#